data_AF-A0A9N8QW05-F1
#
_entry.id   AF-A0A9N8QW05-F1
#
_cell.length_a   1.000
_cell.length_b   1.000
_cell.length_c   1.000
_cell.angle_alpha   90.00
_cell.angle_beta   90.00
_cell.angle_gamma   90.00
#
_symmetry.space_group_name_H-M   'P 1'
#
loop_
_entity.id
_entity.type
_entity.pdbx_description
1 polymer ?
#
loop_
_entity_poly.entity_id
_entity_poly.type
_entity_poly.pdbx_seq_one_letter_code
_entity_poly.pdbx_strand_id
1 'polypeptide(L)'
;MIPRVNITSVTNNTTPVVNPAEGLLVFNNGTTTGINKSLYYWDNNELHWDYGLKLVETPLVATYTLNTVQNNILDNAGNGSSFSFHSNVTNPFTIEDSGNIPGFDIVLKGGFWVVTLPEGKYIMVASVELNLDNPNPTTQGTPLYGGTAGSGTYLNGVFMDLFTASYDFNTGAVTSGYTLNQRSEQYVVATVNQPHHLIYVVENIYTTGGVFYMAIGRSSGTSVNDTMDIIPNKTVSLPERWTELYPHFVLQNYKIFHSVVDVGKIC
;
A
#
# COMPACT_ATOMS: atom_id res chain seq x y z
N MET A 1 -33.09 -1.30 22.35
CA MET A 1 -33.56 -2.40 21.46
C MET A 1 -33.59 -1.87 20.05
N ILE A 2 -33.11 -2.63 19.06
CA ILE A 2 -33.15 -2.22 17.64
C ILE A 2 -34.43 -2.80 17.00
N PRO A 3 -35.25 -2.00 16.31
CA PRO A 3 -36.45 -2.48 15.62
C PRO A 3 -36.13 -3.60 14.62
N ARG A 4 -36.96 -4.63 14.57
CA ARG A 4 -36.85 -5.71 13.58
C ARG A 4 -37.89 -5.50 12.48
N VAL A 5 -37.46 -5.45 11.24
CA VAL A 5 -38.33 -5.22 10.08
C VAL A 5 -38.07 -6.27 8.98
N ASN A 6 -38.99 -6.36 8.03
CA ASN A 6 -38.78 -7.11 6.79
C ASN A 6 -38.58 -6.09 5.66
N ILE A 7 -37.33 -5.88 5.24
CA ILE A 7 -37.02 -5.00 4.11
C ILE A 7 -37.30 -5.78 2.82
N THR A 8 -38.25 -5.29 2.03
CA THR A 8 -38.66 -5.90 0.75
C THR A 8 -38.01 -5.23 -0.45
N SER A 9 -37.47 -4.02 -0.29
CA SER A 9 -36.68 -3.31 -1.29
C SER A 9 -35.67 -2.42 -0.58
N VAL A 10 -34.43 -2.37 -1.07
CA VAL A 10 -33.41 -1.42 -0.58
C VAL A 10 -33.60 -0.04 -1.18
N THR A 11 -33.99 0.08 -2.45
CA THR A 11 -34.39 1.35 -3.05
C THR A 11 -35.84 1.64 -2.72
N ASN A 12 -36.13 2.78 -2.12
CA ASN A 12 -37.51 3.14 -1.79
C ASN A 12 -37.73 4.63 -2.04
N ASN A 13 -38.52 4.98 -3.05
CA ASN A 13 -38.73 6.39 -3.46
C ASN A 13 -39.55 7.22 -2.44
N THR A 14 -39.75 6.70 -1.23
CA THR A 14 -40.49 7.33 -0.14
C THR A 14 -39.72 7.18 1.16
N THR A 15 -39.52 8.28 1.89
CA THR A 15 -38.84 8.25 3.20
C THR A 15 -39.74 7.62 4.27
N PRO A 16 -39.27 6.59 5.00
CA PRO A 16 -40.01 5.99 6.10
C PRO A 16 -40.01 6.88 7.36
N VAL A 17 -39.13 7.89 7.45
CA VAL A 17 -39.03 8.78 8.61
C VAL A 17 -38.84 10.22 8.15
N VAL A 18 -39.71 11.11 8.62
CA VAL A 18 -39.70 12.52 8.21
C VAL A 18 -38.80 13.39 9.11
N ASN A 19 -38.52 12.95 10.36
CA ASN A 19 -37.63 13.66 11.29
C ASN A 19 -37.24 12.76 12.50
N PRO A 20 -35.95 12.65 12.89
CA PRO A 20 -34.77 13.11 12.14
C PRO A 20 -34.67 12.35 10.81
N ALA A 21 -34.30 13.10 9.77
CA ALA A 21 -34.24 12.61 8.40
C ALA A 21 -33.20 11.48 8.24
N GLU A 22 -32.19 11.47 9.10
CA GLU A 22 -31.15 10.44 9.18
C GLU A 22 -31.19 9.80 10.58
N GLY A 23 -30.96 8.48 10.64
CA GLY A 23 -30.82 7.79 11.93
C GLY A 23 -31.84 6.69 12.24
N LEU A 24 -32.66 6.26 11.27
CA LEU A 24 -33.45 5.04 11.46
C LEU A 24 -32.55 3.82 11.25
N LEU A 25 -32.12 3.20 12.36
CA LEU A 25 -31.43 1.92 12.38
C LEU A 25 -32.42 0.78 12.63
N VAL A 26 -32.43 -0.22 11.77
CA VAL A 26 -33.28 -1.42 11.88
C VAL A 26 -32.47 -2.68 11.67
N PHE A 27 -32.95 -3.79 12.21
CA PHE A 27 -32.44 -5.13 11.88
C PHE A 27 -33.40 -5.79 10.89
N ASN A 28 -32.93 -6.07 9.67
CA ASN A 28 -33.69 -6.83 8.70
C ASN A 28 -33.72 -8.31 9.13
N ASN A 29 -34.90 -8.82 9.49
CA ASN A 29 -35.12 -10.25 9.74
C ASN A 29 -35.76 -10.97 8.55
N GLY A 30 -36.00 -10.23 7.47
CA GLY A 30 -36.65 -10.68 6.25
C GLY A 30 -35.95 -11.82 5.55
N THR A 31 -36.62 -12.39 4.56
CA THR A 31 -36.09 -13.48 3.71
C THR A 31 -36.12 -13.10 2.24
N THR A 32 -36.30 -11.82 1.93
CA THR A 32 -36.29 -11.28 0.57
C THR A 32 -34.97 -11.62 -0.12
N THR A 33 -35.05 -12.27 -1.28
CA THR A 33 -33.86 -12.64 -2.06
C THR A 33 -33.08 -11.40 -2.48
N GLY A 34 -31.76 -11.40 -2.26
CA GLY A 34 -30.89 -10.25 -2.55
C GLY A 34 -30.83 -9.20 -1.45
N ILE A 35 -31.58 -9.35 -0.34
CA ILE A 35 -31.51 -8.45 0.82
C ILE A 35 -31.15 -9.27 2.06
N ASN A 36 -29.95 -9.04 2.59
CA ASN A 36 -29.40 -9.87 3.66
C ASN A 36 -30.06 -9.58 5.02
N LYS A 37 -30.06 -10.58 5.91
CA LYS A 37 -30.39 -10.34 7.32
C LYS A 37 -29.23 -9.61 8.00
N SER A 38 -29.36 -8.31 8.20
CA SER A 38 -28.32 -7.45 8.75
C SER A 38 -28.91 -6.22 9.44
N LEU A 39 -28.06 -5.38 10.01
CA LEU A 39 -28.40 -4.02 10.38
C LEU A 39 -28.42 -3.14 9.13
N TYR A 40 -29.50 -2.39 8.98
CA TYR A 40 -29.69 -1.41 7.92
C TYR A 40 -29.95 -0.03 8.55
N TYR A 41 -29.45 1.01 7.90
CA TYR A 41 -29.85 2.38 8.21
C TYR A 41 -30.54 3.00 6.99
N TRP A 42 -31.44 3.94 7.25
CA TRP A 42 -32.06 4.73 6.19
C TRP A 42 -31.12 5.86 5.77
N ASP A 43 -30.74 5.89 4.49
CA ASP A 43 -30.06 7.01 3.85
C ASP A 43 -31.10 7.92 3.19
N ASN A 44 -31.21 9.15 3.68
CA ASN A 44 -32.19 10.10 3.19
C ASN A 44 -31.69 10.95 2.00
N ASN A 45 -30.39 10.96 1.75
CA ASN A 45 -29.83 11.60 0.56
C ASN A 45 -30.05 10.72 -0.67
N GLU A 46 -29.88 9.40 -0.50
CA GLU A 46 -30.05 8.42 -1.58
C GLU A 46 -31.44 7.76 -1.62
N LEU A 47 -32.28 8.01 -0.60
CA LEU A 47 -33.62 7.45 -0.45
C LEU A 47 -33.62 5.91 -0.52
N HIS A 48 -32.72 5.30 0.25
CA HIS A 48 -32.56 3.86 0.25
C HIS A 48 -32.19 3.31 1.64
N TRP A 49 -32.36 1.99 1.82
CA TRP A 49 -31.83 1.23 2.93
C TRP A 49 -30.43 0.74 2.62
N ASP A 50 -29.44 1.22 3.37
CA ASP A 50 -28.06 0.79 3.21
C ASP A 50 -27.67 -0.16 4.36
N TYR A 51 -26.75 -1.07 4.08
CA TYR A 51 -26.20 -2.01 5.04
C TYR A 51 -24.67 -1.94 5.05
N GLY A 52 -24.13 -1.76 6.25
CA GLY A 52 -22.72 -1.39 6.45
C GLY A 52 -22.65 0.10 6.72
N LEU A 53 -22.12 0.51 7.87
CA LEU A 53 -21.93 1.91 8.22
C LEU A 53 -21.02 2.57 7.17
N LYS A 54 -21.61 3.17 6.13
CA LYS A 54 -20.90 4.12 5.28
C LYS A 54 -20.75 5.38 6.08
N LEU A 55 -19.62 5.53 6.76
CA LEU A 55 -19.19 6.84 7.23
C LEU A 55 -18.81 7.63 5.97
N VAL A 56 -19.79 8.26 5.32
CA VAL A 56 -19.62 8.99 4.05
C VAL A 56 -18.47 10.00 4.13
N GLU A 57 -18.17 10.51 5.33
CA GLU A 57 -17.12 11.51 5.55
C GLU A 57 -15.79 10.93 6.08
N THR A 58 -15.76 9.70 6.60
CA THR A 58 -14.54 9.12 7.17
C THR A 58 -13.96 8.07 6.22
N PRO A 59 -12.73 8.25 5.70
CA PRO A 59 -12.09 7.23 4.87
C PRO A 59 -12.03 5.90 5.62
N LEU A 60 -12.49 4.82 4.99
CA LEU A 60 -12.29 3.48 5.50
C LEU A 60 -10.87 3.00 5.18
N VAL A 61 -10.23 2.29 6.12
CA VAL A 61 -8.87 1.78 5.92
C VAL A 61 -8.92 0.33 5.41
N ALA A 62 -8.65 0.15 4.12
CA ALA A 62 -8.53 -1.15 3.48
C ALA A 62 -7.09 -1.67 3.61
N THR A 63 -6.89 -2.67 4.46
CA THR A 63 -5.57 -3.27 4.69
C THR A 63 -5.43 -4.59 3.95
N TYR A 64 -4.26 -4.90 3.43
CA TYR A 64 -3.94 -6.24 2.96
C TYR A 64 -2.45 -6.52 3.02
N THR A 65 -2.12 -7.81 3.06
CA THR A 65 -0.75 -8.31 3.09
C THR A 65 -0.48 -9.17 1.87
N LEU A 66 0.63 -8.86 1.20
CA LEU A 66 1.16 -9.55 0.04
C LEU A 66 2.51 -10.16 0.39
N ASN A 67 2.68 -11.43 0.06
CA ASN A 67 3.97 -12.11 0.12
C ASN A 67 4.41 -12.48 -1.29
N THR A 68 5.72 -12.41 -1.55
CA THR A 68 6.34 -12.98 -2.75
C THR A 68 7.62 -13.71 -2.38
N VAL A 69 7.72 -14.96 -2.82
CA VAL A 69 8.86 -15.83 -2.50
C VAL A 69 10.11 -15.44 -3.30
N GLN A 70 9.95 -14.72 -4.42
CA GLN A 70 11.04 -14.19 -5.25
C GLN A 70 10.46 -13.16 -6.23
N ASN A 71 10.98 -11.92 -6.21
CA ASN A 71 10.51 -10.88 -7.11
C ASN A 71 11.62 -10.36 -8.02
N ASN A 72 11.95 -11.15 -9.04
CA ASN A 72 12.89 -10.74 -10.07
C ASN A 72 12.28 -9.67 -11.01
N ILE A 73 11.02 -9.24 -10.80
CA ILE A 73 10.38 -8.24 -11.69
C ILE A 73 11.01 -6.85 -11.55
N LEU A 74 11.61 -6.58 -10.38
CA LEU A 74 12.37 -5.37 -10.12
C LEU A 74 13.87 -5.56 -10.41
N ASP A 75 14.30 -6.78 -10.75
CA ASP A 75 15.65 -7.02 -11.25
C ASP A 75 15.80 -6.32 -12.60
N ASN A 76 16.78 -5.43 -12.69
CA ASN A 76 17.06 -4.67 -13.91
C ASN A 76 15.85 -3.90 -14.50
N ALA A 77 14.83 -3.60 -13.68
CA ALA A 77 13.71 -2.76 -14.09
C ALA A 77 14.20 -1.34 -14.39
N GLY A 78 13.75 -0.75 -15.50
CA GLY A 78 14.11 0.62 -15.87
C GLY A 78 13.46 1.65 -14.94
N ASN A 79 14.10 2.80 -14.77
CA ASN A 79 13.58 3.92 -13.98
C ASN A 79 12.14 4.28 -14.34
N GLY A 80 11.26 4.32 -13.34
CA GLY A 80 9.85 4.66 -13.53
C GLY A 80 8.99 3.55 -14.13
N SER A 81 9.56 2.38 -14.46
CA SER A 81 8.81 1.23 -14.97
C SER A 81 7.91 0.66 -13.87
N SER A 82 6.69 0.29 -14.26
CA SER A 82 5.66 -0.26 -13.37
C SER A 82 5.22 -1.63 -13.90
N PHE A 83 5.13 -2.61 -13.01
CA PHE A 83 4.82 -3.99 -13.34
C PHE A 83 3.66 -4.49 -12.49
N SER A 84 2.61 -4.96 -13.15
CA SER A 84 1.40 -5.44 -12.47
C SER A 84 1.69 -6.63 -11.56
N PHE A 85 0.99 -6.69 -10.43
CA PHE A 85 0.96 -7.89 -9.60
C PHE A 85 0.25 -9.01 -10.35
N HIS A 86 1.03 -10.02 -10.73
CA HIS A 86 0.54 -11.19 -11.42
C HIS A 86 0.58 -12.40 -10.47
N SER A 87 -0.02 -13.52 -10.86
CA SER A 87 0.18 -14.82 -10.22
C SER A 87 0.79 -15.78 -11.25
N ASN A 88 1.97 -15.42 -11.75
CA ASN A 88 2.75 -16.31 -12.60
C ASN A 88 4.07 -16.64 -11.91
N VAL A 89 4.78 -17.63 -12.45
CA VAL A 89 6.06 -18.11 -11.92
C VAL A 89 7.14 -17.02 -11.83
N THR A 90 7.02 -15.94 -12.59
CA THR A 90 7.95 -14.80 -12.59
C THR A 90 7.60 -13.71 -11.58
N ASN A 91 6.37 -13.72 -11.04
CA ASN A 91 5.89 -12.73 -10.09
C ASN A 91 4.85 -13.34 -9.13
N PRO A 92 5.22 -14.32 -8.28
CA PRO A 92 4.25 -15.07 -7.49
C PRO A 92 3.85 -14.30 -6.23
N PHE A 93 2.95 -13.34 -6.38
CA PHE A 93 2.31 -12.71 -5.22
C PHE A 93 1.20 -13.60 -4.66
N THR A 94 1.13 -13.70 -3.33
CA THR A 94 0.04 -14.35 -2.59
C THR A 94 -0.56 -13.38 -1.58
N ILE A 95 -1.90 -13.39 -1.45
CA ILE A 95 -2.62 -12.64 -0.42
C ILE A 95 -2.59 -13.44 0.88
N GLU A 96 -2.03 -12.86 1.93
CA GLU A 96 -2.01 -13.46 3.27
C GLU A 96 -3.22 -13.03 4.11
N ASP A 97 -3.63 -11.76 3.98
CA ASP A 97 -4.76 -11.18 4.69
C ASP A 97 -5.37 -10.02 3.90
N SER A 98 -6.66 -9.78 4.07
CA SER A 98 -7.40 -8.64 3.52
C SER A 98 -8.46 -8.20 4.54
N GLY A 99 -8.50 -6.91 4.86
CA GLY A 99 -9.28 -6.33 5.95
C GLY A 99 -10.80 -6.57 5.89
N ASN A 100 -11.48 -6.32 7.01
CA ASN A 100 -12.89 -6.66 7.24
C ASN A 100 -13.94 -5.70 6.64
N ILE A 101 -13.59 -4.95 5.59
CA ILE A 101 -14.56 -4.04 4.94
C ILE A 101 -15.52 -4.89 4.09
N PRO A 102 -16.85 -4.81 4.31
CA PRO A 102 -17.79 -5.57 3.49
C PRO A 102 -17.66 -5.21 2.00
N GLY A 103 -17.44 -6.21 1.15
CA GLY A 103 -17.28 -6.03 -0.30
C GLY A 103 -15.91 -5.54 -0.76
N PHE A 104 -14.99 -5.24 0.17
CA PHE A 104 -13.57 -5.20 -0.16
C PHE A 104 -13.07 -6.62 -0.38
N ASP A 105 -12.40 -6.85 -1.49
CA ASP A 105 -11.86 -8.16 -1.82
C ASP A 105 -10.61 -8.02 -2.69
N ILE A 106 -9.69 -8.97 -2.57
CA ILE A 106 -8.52 -9.07 -3.45
C ILE A 106 -8.53 -10.44 -4.10
N VAL A 107 -8.81 -10.45 -5.39
CA VAL A 107 -9.07 -11.67 -6.14
C VAL A 107 -8.13 -11.80 -7.32
N LEU A 108 -7.75 -13.03 -7.62
CA LEU A 108 -7.00 -13.34 -8.83
C LEU A 108 -7.95 -13.39 -10.01
N LYS A 109 -7.70 -12.56 -11.03
CA LYS A 109 -8.56 -12.38 -12.20
C LYS A 109 -7.71 -12.20 -13.46
N GLY A 110 -7.89 -13.08 -14.45
CA GLY A 110 -7.11 -13.03 -15.69
C GLY A 110 -5.58 -13.14 -15.47
N GLY A 111 -5.15 -13.75 -14.36
CA GLY A 111 -3.75 -13.85 -13.94
C GLY A 111 -3.25 -12.67 -13.11
N PHE A 112 -4.03 -11.60 -12.95
CA PHE A 112 -3.66 -10.41 -12.17
C PHE A 112 -4.38 -10.35 -10.84
N TRP A 113 -3.70 -9.84 -9.81
CA TRP A 113 -4.36 -9.50 -8.56
C TRP A 113 -5.10 -8.18 -8.71
N VAL A 114 -6.41 -8.22 -8.45
CA VAL A 114 -7.27 -7.04 -8.51
C VAL A 114 -7.90 -6.77 -7.16
N VAL A 115 -7.97 -5.48 -6.83
CA VAL A 115 -8.67 -5.00 -5.64
C VAL A 115 -10.06 -4.55 -6.04
N THR A 116 -11.07 -5.08 -5.37
CA THR A 116 -12.45 -4.58 -5.50
C THR A 116 -12.76 -3.72 -4.28
N LEU A 117 -13.23 -2.50 -4.52
CA LEU A 117 -13.70 -1.60 -3.47
C LEU A 117 -15.16 -1.21 -3.76
N PRO A 118 -16.05 -1.32 -2.76
CA PRO A 118 -17.39 -0.75 -2.84
C PRO A 118 -17.36 0.76 -3.05
N GLU A 119 -18.53 1.37 -3.25
CA GLU A 119 -18.64 2.82 -3.26
C GLU A 119 -18.21 3.43 -1.92
N GLY A 120 -17.35 4.46 -1.99
CA GLY A 120 -16.89 5.16 -0.81
C GLY A 120 -15.52 5.84 -0.97
N LYS A 121 -15.04 6.35 0.16
CA LYS A 121 -13.70 6.95 0.31
C LYS A 121 -12.81 6.02 1.14
N TYR A 122 -11.59 5.77 0.66
CA TYR A 122 -10.69 4.81 1.26
C TYR A 122 -9.27 5.33 1.42
N ILE A 123 -8.60 4.83 2.45
CA ILE A 123 -7.14 4.75 2.56
C ILE A 123 -6.80 3.28 2.38
N MET A 124 -5.89 2.97 1.47
CA MET A 124 -5.41 1.62 1.23
C MET A 124 -4.03 1.46 1.84
N VAL A 125 -3.84 0.41 2.63
CA VAL A 125 -2.55 0.08 3.23
C VAL A 125 -2.14 -1.32 2.78
N ALA A 126 -1.07 -1.40 2.01
CA ALA A 126 -0.49 -2.65 1.55
C ALA A 126 0.77 -2.96 2.33
N SER A 127 0.81 -4.15 2.92
CA SER A 127 2.01 -4.71 3.51
C SER A 127 2.64 -5.68 2.52
N VAL A 128 3.88 -5.46 2.11
CA VAL A 128 4.51 -6.24 1.04
C VAL A 128 5.90 -6.68 1.47
N GLU A 129 6.17 -7.98 1.42
CA GLU A 129 7.52 -8.52 1.55
C GLU A 129 8.17 -8.62 0.16
N LEU A 130 9.36 -8.04 -0.02
CA LEU A 130 10.06 -8.02 -1.32
C LEU A 130 11.53 -8.38 -1.17
N ASN A 131 12.01 -9.24 -2.07
CA ASN A 131 13.45 -9.36 -2.33
C ASN A 131 13.85 -8.27 -3.32
N LEU A 132 14.83 -7.44 -2.93
CA LEU A 132 15.34 -6.37 -3.78
C LEU A 132 16.72 -6.73 -4.31
N ASP A 133 16.88 -6.60 -5.62
CA ASP A 133 18.12 -6.86 -6.32
C ASP A 133 19.06 -5.64 -6.35
N ASN A 134 20.18 -5.80 -7.04
CA ASN A 134 21.13 -4.73 -7.26
C ASN A 134 20.47 -3.50 -7.94
N PRO A 135 21.03 -2.30 -7.71
CA PRO A 135 20.60 -1.11 -8.43
C PRO A 135 20.86 -1.25 -9.95
N ASN A 136 19.93 -0.74 -10.75
CA ASN A 136 20.01 -0.69 -12.20
C ASN A 136 20.28 0.74 -12.67
N PRO A 137 21.30 0.98 -13.53
CA PRO A 137 22.29 0.02 -14.00
C PRO A 137 23.28 -0.39 -12.92
N THR A 138 23.78 -1.62 -13.00
CA THR A 138 24.74 -2.22 -12.04
C THR A 138 26.02 -1.39 -11.88
N THR A 139 26.30 -0.51 -12.85
CA THR A 139 27.45 0.42 -12.88
C THR A 139 27.22 1.72 -12.12
N GLN A 140 26.00 2.03 -11.69
CA GLN A 140 25.65 3.28 -10.99
C GLN A 140 25.46 3.11 -9.48
N GLY A 141 25.56 1.89 -8.96
CA GLY A 141 25.46 1.62 -7.54
C GLY A 141 26.82 1.40 -6.87
N THR A 142 27.29 2.37 -6.09
CA THR A 142 28.28 2.07 -5.03
C THR A 142 27.52 1.50 -3.83
N PRO A 143 27.86 0.32 -3.30
CA PRO A 143 27.20 -0.19 -2.10
C PRO A 143 27.47 0.74 -0.92
N LEU A 144 26.45 0.96 -0.09
CA LEU A 144 26.55 1.68 1.18
C LEU A 144 27.46 0.95 2.17
N TYR A 145 27.38 -0.38 2.15
CA TYR A 145 28.13 -1.30 2.99
C TYR A 145 28.31 -2.64 2.26
N GLY A 146 29.41 -3.35 2.51
CA GLY A 146 29.72 -4.64 1.86
C GLY A 146 30.33 -4.45 0.47
N GLY A 147 31.64 -4.70 0.35
CA GLY A 147 32.50 -4.17 -0.72
C GLY A 147 32.60 -4.98 -2.02
N THR A 148 31.51 -5.49 -2.59
CA THR A 148 31.53 -5.98 -3.99
C THR A 148 30.18 -5.73 -4.67
N ALA A 149 30.22 -5.32 -5.94
CA ALA A 149 29.01 -5.14 -6.76
C ALA A 149 28.20 -6.46 -6.78
N GLY A 150 26.89 -6.36 -6.56
CA GLY A 150 25.99 -7.53 -6.54
C GLY A 150 25.83 -8.25 -5.20
N SER A 151 26.53 -7.86 -4.13
CA SER A 151 26.35 -8.46 -2.79
C SER A 151 26.31 -7.44 -1.64
N GLY A 152 26.27 -6.14 -1.97
CA GLY A 152 26.26 -5.05 -1.00
C GLY A 152 24.87 -4.62 -0.58
N THR A 153 24.83 -3.66 0.33
CA THR A 153 23.61 -2.97 0.76
C THR A 153 23.44 -1.67 -0.03
N TYR A 154 22.25 -1.41 -0.55
CA TYR A 154 21.95 -0.24 -1.38
C TYR A 154 20.69 0.47 -0.90
N LEU A 155 20.63 1.78 -1.09
CA LEU A 155 19.38 2.50 -0.99
C LEU A 155 18.57 2.28 -2.27
N ASN A 156 17.42 1.65 -2.14
CA ASN A 156 16.51 1.35 -3.23
C ASN A 156 15.23 2.16 -3.05
N GLY A 157 14.80 2.86 -4.09
CA GLY A 157 13.46 3.41 -4.15
C GLY A 157 12.55 2.52 -4.98
N VAL A 158 11.40 2.22 -4.40
CA VAL A 158 10.36 1.38 -4.98
C VAL A 158 9.03 2.09 -4.79
N PHE A 159 8.07 1.81 -5.67
CA PHE A 159 6.74 2.36 -5.54
C PHE A 159 5.67 1.32 -5.82
N MET A 160 4.50 1.55 -5.26
CA MET A 160 3.28 0.86 -5.62
C MET A 160 2.34 1.81 -6.35
N ASP A 161 1.87 1.39 -7.51
CA ASP A 161 0.85 2.08 -8.29
C ASP A 161 -0.51 1.42 -8.09
N LEU A 162 -1.53 2.24 -7.98
CA LEU A 162 -2.92 1.84 -8.07
C LEU A 162 -3.50 2.41 -9.37
N PHE A 163 -3.89 1.53 -10.27
CA PHE A 163 -4.54 1.89 -11.53
C PHE A 163 -6.04 1.64 -11.44
N THR A 164 -6.83 2.60 -11.90
CA THR A 164 -8.23 2.33 -12.23
C THR A 164 -8.27 1.69 -13.60
N ALA A 165 -9.11 0.66 -13.79
CA ALA A 165 -9.34 0.07 -15.10
C ALA A 165 -10.81 -0.30 -15.30
N SER A 166 -11.25 -0.33 -16.57
CA SER A 166 -12.52 -0.95 -16.92
C SER A 166 -12.32 -2.46 -17.00
N TYR A 167 -13.04 -3.19 -16.17
CA TYR A 167 -12.94 -4.64 -16.07
C TYR A 167 -14.27 -5.29 -16.43
N ASP A 168 -14.21 -6.28 -17.32
CA ASP A 168 -15.37 -7.11 -17.65
C ASP A 168 -15.35 -8.38 -16.79
N PHE A 169 -16.28 -8.40 -15.83
CA PHE A 169 -16.46 -9.54 -14.92
C PHE A 169 -16.89 -10.83 -15.62
N ASN A 170 -17.48 -10.74 -16.82
CA ASN A 170 -17.95 -11.92 -17.57
C ASN A 170 -16.80 -12.62 -18.30
N THR A 171 -15.87 -11.85 -18.87
CA THR A 171 -14.74 -12.38 -19.64
C THR A 171 -13.47 -12.53 -18.83
N GLY A 172 -13.41 -11.96 -17.63
CA GLY A 172 -12.24 -12.06 -16.79
C GLY A 172 -11.11 -11.12 -17.20
N ALA A 173 -11.41 -10.12 -18.04
CA ALA A 173 -10.42 -9.37 -18.80
C ALA A 173 -10.53 -7.86 -18.58
N VAL A 174 -9.38 -7.18 -18.63
CA VAL A 174 -9.33 -5.72 -18.76
C VAL A 174 -9.75 -5.35 -20.16
N THR A 175 -10.78 -4.52 -20.28
CA THR A 175 -11.34 -4.15 -21.58
C THR A 175 -10.74 -2.85 -22.11
N SER A 176 -10.30 -1.93 -21.26
CA SER A 176 -9.48 -0.77 -21.64
C SER A 176 -9.01 0.06 -20.43
N GLY A 177 -8.01 0.93 -20.65
CA GLY A 177 -7.78 2.15 -19.86
C GLY A 177 -7.14 1.92 -18.50
N TYR A 178 -5.83 1.61 -18.46
CA TYR A 178 -5.04 1.74 -17.24
C TYR A 178 -4.73 3.22 -17.00
N THR A 179 -5.52 3.87 -16.17
CA THR A 179 -5.24 5.24 -15.73
C THR A 179 -4.63 5.17 -14.33
N LEU A 180 -3.42 5.70 -14.17
CA LEU A 180 -2.79 5.81 -12.86
C LEU A 180 -3.69 6.66 -11.97
N ASN A 181 -4.19 6.06 -10.90
CA ASN A 181 -5.01 6.75 -9.91
C ASN A 181 -4.10 7.41 -8.88
N GLN A 182 -3.22 6.61 -8.28
CA GLN A 182 -2.31 7.05 -7.22
C GLN A 182 -1.02 6.22 -7.23
N ARG A 183 0.04 6.81 -6.66
CA ARG A 183 1.34 6.18 -6.41
C ARG A 183 1.76 6.39 -4.97
N SER A 184 2.30 5.36 -4.35
CA SER A 184 2.98 5.43 -3.05
C SER A 184 4.43 5.02 -3.23
N GLU A 185 5.38 5.92 -2.91
CA GLU A 185 6.82 5.65 -3.01
C GLU A 185 7.42 5.33 -1.64
N GLN A 186 8.38 4.42 -1.61
CA GLN A 186 9.14 4.01 -0.43
C GLN A 186 10.61 3.95 -0.77
N TYR A 187 11.46 4.30 0.21
CA TYR A 187 12.91 4.20 0.10
C TYR A 187 13.42 3.30 1.21
N VAL A 188 14.16 2.25 0.85
CA VAL A 188 14.63 1.23 1.78
C VAL A 188 16.11 0.94 1.58
N VAL A 189 16.83 0.83 2.69
CA VAL A 189 18.21 0.32 2.72
C VAL A 189 18.12 -1.19 2.66
N ALA A 190 18.39 -1.76 1.48
CA ALA A 190 18.18 -3.17 1.19
C ALA A 190 19.49 -3.88 0.89
N THR A 191 19.67 -5.06 1.49
CA THR A 191 20.73 -5.99 1.12
C THR A 191 20.22 -6.86 -0.03
N VAL A 192 21.06 -7.01 -1.06
CA VAL A 192 20.73 -7.79 -2.25
C VAL A 192 20.32 -9.22 -1.87
N ASN A 193 19.26 -9.74 -2.50
CA ASN A 193 18.73 -11.09 -2.27
C ASN A 193 18.27 -11.37 -0.83
N GLN A 194 17.87 -10.34 -0.09
CA GLN A 194 17.23 -10.49 1.22
C GLN A 194 15.79 -9.96 1.18
N PRO A 195 14.86 -10.55 1.95
CA PRO A 195 13.50 -10.06 2.05
C PRO A 195 13.45 -8.78 2.88
N HIS A 196 12.67 -7.81 2.40
CA HIS A 196 12.42 -6.54 3.06
C HIS A 196 10.93 -6.31 3.19
N HIS A 197 10.50 -5.89 4.36
CA HIS A 197 9.11 -5.54 4.64
C HIS A 197 8.85 -4.08 4.31
N LEU A 198 7.85 -3.82 3.47
CA LEU A 198 7.47 -2.49 3.00
C LEU A 198 5.99 -2.25 3.26
N ILE A 199 5.66 -1.04 3.65
CA ILE A 199 4.28 -0.60 3.85
C ILE A 199 4.01 0.54 2.88
N TYR A 200 3.05 0.32 1.98
CA TYR A 200 2.57 1.35 1.07
C TYR A 200 1.22 1.86 1.55
N VAL A 201 1.08 3.18 1.54
CA VAL A 201 -0.16 3.86 1.87
C VAL A 201 -0.61 4.66 0.66
N VAL A 202 -1.81 4.35 0.17
CA VAL A 202 -2.47 5.06 -0.92
C VAL A 202 -3.72 5.72 -0.36
N GLU A 203 -3.70 7.04 -0.29
CA GLU A 203 -4.78 7.84 0.29
C GLU A 203 -5.72 8.39 -0.78
N ASN A 204 -6.85 8.94 -0.35
CA ASN A 204 -7.81 9.66 -1.20
C ASN A 204 -8.33 8.83 -2.37
N ILE A 205 -8.56 7.53 -2.15
CA ILE A 205 -9.21 6.68 -3.12
C ILE A 205 -10.72 6.91 -3.03
N TYR A 206 -11.31 7.38 -4.12
CA TYR A 206 -12.76 7.52 -4.26
C TYR A 206 -13.24 6.58 -5.36
N THR A 207 -14.32 5.88 -5.09
CA THR A 207 -14.88 4.91 -6.03
C THR A 207 -16.39 4.84 -5.89
N THR A 208 -17.08 4.52 -6.98
CA THR A 208 -18.52 4.25 -7.04
C THR A 208 -18.79 2.74 -7.19
N GLY A 209 -17.92 1.90 -6.61
CA GLY A 209 -17.89 0.44 -6.82
C GLY A 209 -16.99 0.07 -8.00
N GLY A 210 -15.69 -0.10 -7.73
CA GLY A 210 -14.65 -0.14 -8.76
C GLY A 210 -13.62 -1.24 -8.56
N VAL A 211 -13.01 -1.65 -9.66
CA VAL A 211 -11.90 -2.61 -9.70
C VAL A 211 -10.60 -1.87 -9.98
N PHE A 212 -9.58 -2.16 -9.18
CA PHE A 212 -8.28 -1.54 -9.25
C PHE A 212 -7.19 -2.59 -9.50
N TYR A 213 -6.20 -2.19 -10.29
CA TYR A 213 -5.00 -2.96 -10.51
C TYR A 213 -3.87 -2.41 -9.67
N MET A 214 -3.14 -3.33 -9.05
CA MET A 214 -1.93 -3.00 -8.33
C MET A 214 -0.74 -3.30 -9.22
N ALA A 215 0.26 -2.44 -9.15
CA ALA A 215 1.55 -2.67 -9.75
C ALA A 215 2.65 -2.20 -8.81
N ILE A 216 3.84 -2.71 -9.04
CA ILE A 216 5.05 -2.29 -8.35
C ILE A 216 6.10 -1.87 -9.35
N GLY A 217 6.93 -0.92 -8.95
CA GLY A 217 8.02 -0.46 -9.80
C GLY A 217 9.19 0.09 -9.02
N ARG A 218 10.21 0.52 -9.77
CA ARG A 218 11.37 1.23 -9.25
C ARG A 218 11.22 2.70 -9.52
N SER A 219 11.34 3.54 -8.50
CA SER A 219 11.18 4.98 -8.68
C SER A 219 12.24 5.52 -9.64
N SER A 220 11.88 6.59 -10.35
CA SER A 220 12.81 7.24 -11.27
C SER A 220 13.92 7.93 -10.48
N GLY A 221 15.20 7.64 -10.79
CA GLY A 221 16.34 8.23 -10.07
C GLY A 221 16.70 7.52 -8.76
N THR A 222 16.39 6.23 -8.65
CA THR A 222 16.61 5.45 -7.42
C THR A 222 18.00 4.84 -7.27
N SER A 223 18.95 5.27 -8.09
CA SER A 223 20.28 5.56 -7.55
C SER A 223 20.16 6.83 -6.68
N VAL A 224 19.56 6.76 -5.49
CA VAL A 224 19.69 7.86 -4.52
C VAL A 224 21.17 8.07 -4.12
N ASN A 225 22.03 7.10 -4.46
CA ASN A 225 23.48 7.26 -4.56
C ASN A 225 23.96 8.44 -5.45
N ASP A 226 23.14 8.99 -6.37
CA ASP A 226 23.50 10.15 -7.20
C ASP A 226 23.19 11.51 -6.54
N THR A 227 22.41 11.56 -5.45
CA THR A 227 22.07 12.82 -4.78
C THR A 227 22.43 12.85 -3.30
N MET A 228 22.54 11.69 -2.66
CA MET A 228 23.07 11.60 -1.30
C MET A 228 24.57 11.39 -1.38
N ASP A 229 25.33 12.46 -1.17
CA ASP A 229 26.78 12.38 -0.94
C ASP A 229 26.99 11.71 0.42
N ILE A 230 26.95 10.38 0.45
CA ILE A 230 27.29 9.60 1.63
C ILE A 230 28.79 9.78 1.77
N ILE A 231 29.20 10.66 2.67
CA ILE A 231 30.60 10.96 2.93
C ILE A 231 31.24 9.70 3.54
N PRO A 232 31.97 8.86 2.77
CA PRO A 232 32.57 7.67 3.32
C PRO A 232 33.87 8.10 3.98
N ASN A 233 34.03 7.84 5.28
CA ASN A 233 35.29 8.05 6.00
C ASN A 233 35.87 9.49 5.99
N LYS A 234 35.06 10.56 5.98
CA LYS A 234 35.63 11.82 6.51
C LYS A 234 35.67 11.72 8.01
N THR A 235 36.88 11.61 8.53
CA THR A 235 37.20 12.22 9.82
C THR A 235 36.78 13.68 9.72
N VAL A 236 35.66 14.05 10.32
CA VAL A 236 35.28 15.45 10.48
C VAL A 236 36.25 16.02 11.50
N SER A 237 37.37 16.56 11.02
CA SER A 237 38.25 17.40 11.83
C SER A 237 37.49 18.69 12.12
N LEU A 238 36.91 18.78 13.32
CA LEU A 238 36.39 20.03 13.83
C LEU A 238 37.56 21.04 13.89
N PRO A 239 37.36 22.30 13.48
CA PRO A 239 38.35 23.34 13.79
C PRO A 239 38.57 23.34 15.30
N GLU A 240 39.81 23.35 15.76
CA GLU A 240 40.24 23.21 17.18
C GLU A 240 39.52 24.15 18.17
N ARG A 241 38.79 25.16 17.68
CA ARG A 241 38.03 26.13 18.50
C ARG A 241 36.62 25.69 18.90
N TRP A 242 36.07 24.59 18.39
CA TRP A 242 34.72 24.15 18.75
C TRP A 242 34.66 23.23 19.97
N THR A 243 35.77 22.61 20.36
CA THR A 243 35.87 21.72 21.54
C THR A 243 35.99 22.48 22.86
N GLU A 244 36.31 23.77 22.85
CA GLU A 244 36.47 24.57 24.07
C GLU A 244 35.16 25.23 24.54
N LEU A 245 34.19 25.45 23.64
CA LEU A 245 33.02 26.27 23.96
C LEU A 245 31.76 25.48 24.36
N TYR A 246 31.62 24.21 23.93
CA TYR A 246 30.40 23.43 24.21
C TYR A 246 30.65 21.91 24.36
N PRO A 247 31.26 21.45 25.46
CA PRO A 247 31.57 20.02 25.66
C PRO A 247 30.32 19.12 25.73
N HIS A 248 29.14 19.68 26.03
CA HIS A 248 27.89 18.91 26.15
C HIS A 248 27.13 18.73 24.83
N PHE A 249 27.40 19.55 23.79
CA PHE A 249 26.73 19.43 22.49
C PHE A 249 27.35 18.35 21.59
N VAL A 250 28.61 17.99 21.83
CA VAL A 250 29.35 17.00 21.01
C VAL A 250 28.88 15.56 21.27
N LEU A 251 28.42 15.25 22.48
CA LEU A 251 28.04 13.88 22.86
C LEU A 251 26.67 13.44 22.34
N GLN A 252 25.72 14.35 22.11
CA GLN A 252 24.38 13.97 21.63
C GLN A 252 24.36 13.59 20.15
N ASN A 253 25.14 14.28 19.31
CA ASN A 253 25.23 13.94 17.89
C ASN A 253 26.11 12.71 17.61
N TYR A 254 26.99 12.34 18.53
CA TYR A 254 27.85 11.15 18.39
C TYR A 254 27.09 9.83 18.61
N LYS A 255 25.99 9.85 19.40
CA LYS A 255 25.18 8.64 19.66
C LYS A 255 24.26 8.25 18.50
N ILE A 256 23.89 9.19 17.63
CA ILE A 256 22.99 8.92 16.51
C ILE A 256 23.71 8.15 15.38
N PHE A 257 25.04 8.28 15.29
CA PHE A 257 25.82 7.65 14.19
C PHE A 257 26.48 6.32 14.53
N HIS A 258 26.58 5.92 15.80
CA HIS A 258 27.24 4.65 16.18
C HIS A 258 26.28 3.51 16.57
N SER A 259 24.96 3.71 16.65
CA SER A 259 24.06 2.62 17.04
C SER A 259 23.84 1.53 15.98
N VAL A 260 24.57 1.59 14.85
CA VAL A 260 24.51 0.58 13.77
C VAL A 260 25.81 -0.23 13.64
N VAL A 261 26.85 0.07 14.43
CA VAL A 261 28.12 -0.69 14.34
C VAL A 261 28.60 -1.06 15.74
N ASP A 262 27.97 -2.08 16.32
CA ASP A 262 28.66 -2.90 17.31
C ASP A 262 28.15 -4.34 17.26
N VAL A 263 28.53 -5.05 16.19
CA VAL A 263 28.48 -6.51 16.15
C VAL A 263 29.82 -7.01 15.62
N GLY A 264 30.69 -7.42 16.54
CA GLY A 264 31.72 -8.41 16.24
C GLY A 264 33.16 -8.01 16.53
N LYS A 265 33.56 -8.05 17.81
CA LYS A 265 34.85 -8.63 18.23
C LYS A 265 34.72 -9.27 19.62
N ILE A 266 34.37 -10.55 19.64
CA ILE A 266 34.75 -11.46 20.73
C ILE A 266 35.54 -12.59 20.06
N CYS A 267 36.87 -12.45 20.14
CA CYS A 267 37.92 -13.47 20.27
C CYS A 267 39.27 -12.78 20.11
#